data_AF-A0A973G652-F1
#
_entry.id   AF-A0A973G652-F1
#
_cell.length_a   1.000
_cell.length_b   1.000
_cell.length_c   1.000
_cell.angle_alpha   90.00
_cell.angle_beta   90.00
_cell.angle_gamma   90.00
#
_symmetry.space_group_name_H-M   'P 1'
#
loop_
_entity.id
_entity.type
_entity.pdbx_description
1 polymer ?
#
loop_
_entity_poly.entity_id
_entity_poly.type
_entity_poly.pdbx_seq_one_letter_code
_entity_poly.pdbx_strand_id
1 'polypeptide(L)'
;NAERYINQELKGYEYTVLSAEDRRKEREYDLFVGIREKILQEIARIQRTASHIASLDACASLAEVAERYNYCCPLVDGEDKIDIKNGRHPVVERMPLPDGFVPNDAYLDLDGNRILVITGPNMAGKSTYIRQIALIVILAQMGSFVPADETRIGIADRIFTRIGASDSLSRGQSTFMVEMNEVASILKNATRRSLIILDEVGRGTSTFDGLSIAWATAEYIHDEKHIGARTLFATHYHQLTDLAFTKEGIKNYNIAVKEWGDRIIFLRKIMEGGTNRSYGIQVARIAGVPVEVIARAREILNNLEKGEFDEVGMPKIARGRKSVPKDKAQLSLFMDEKDLIVNELKILDILNMTPMDALQKLSAWKDKLV
;
A
#
# COMPACT_ATOMS: atom_id res chain seq x y z
N ASN A 1 -70.54 5.96 -31.35
CA ASN A 1 -71.50 7.08 -31.37
C ASN A 1 -72.79 6.64 -30.70
N ALA A 2 -72.93 6.90 -29.41
CA ALA A 2 -74.17 6.65 -28.67
C ALA A 2 -74.48 7.89 -27.83
N GLU A 3 -75.75 8.28 -27.77
CA GLU A 3 -76.24 9.40 -26.97
C GLU A 3 -76.57 8.93 -25.55
N ARG A 4 -76.16 9.72 -24.55
CA ARG A 4 -76.51 9.49 -23.13
C ARG A 4 -77.66 10.43 -22.77
N TYR A 5 -78.73 9.88 -22.21
CA TYR A 5 -79.88 10.64 -21.74
C TYR A 5 -80.00 10.52 -20.22
N ILE A 6 -80.62 11.52 -19.60
CA ILE A 6 -80.87 11.57 -18.15
C ILE A 6 -82.30 12.01 -17.89
N ASN A 7 -82.96 11.42 -16.88
CA ASN A 7 -84.27 11.85 -16.41
C ASN A 7 -84.15 12.45 -14.99
N GLN A 8 -85.21 13.10 -14.48
CA GLN A 8 -85.15 13.75 -13.16
C GLN A 8 -84.90 12.77 -12.01
N GLU A 9 -85.48 11.58 -12.07
CA GLU A 9 -85.33 10.55 -11.04
C GLU A 9 -83.89 10.03 -10.96
N LEU A 10 -83.27 9.76 -12.12
CA LEU A 10 -81.86 9.35 -12.22
C LEU A 10 -80.91 10.47 -11.77
N LYS A 11 -81.23 11.74 -12.04
CA LYS A 11 -80.50 12.91 -11.51
C LYS A 11 -80.57 13.01 -10.00
N GLY A 12 -81.73 12.74 -9.41
CA GLY A 12 -81.91 12.71 -7.95
C GLY A 12 -81.12 11.58 -7.30
N TYR A 13 -81.09 10.40 -7.94
CA TYR A 13 -80.30 9.27 -7.48
C TYR A 13 -78.79 9.53 -7.62
N GLU A 14 -78.35 10.10 -8.75
CA GLU A 14 -76.96 10.51 -8.99
C GLU A 14 -76.47 11.47 -7.90
N TYR A 15 -77.24 12.51 -7.57
CA TYR A 15 -76.90 13.43 -6.48
C TYR A 15 -76.79 12.72 -5.11
N THR A 16 -77.70 11.80 -4.82
CA THR A 16 -77.69 11.02 -3.57
C THR A 16 -76.44 10.14 -3.50
N VAL A 17 -76.09 9.45 -4.59
CA VAL A 17 -74.89 8.62 -4.69
C VAL A 17 -73.63 9.45 -4.53
N LEU A 18 -73.50 10.56 -5.26
CA LEU A 18 -72.33 11.45 -5.18
C LEU A 18 -72.17 12.03 -3.76
N SER A 19 -73.25 12.50 -3.14
CA SER A 19 -73.21 13.01 -1.76
C SER A 19 -72.84 11.92 -0.75
N ALA A 20 -73.33 10.69 -0.93
CA ALA A 20 -72.96 9.57 -0.09
C ALA A 20 -71.48 9.16 -0.27
N GLU A 21 -70.96 9.20 -1.50
CA GLU A 21 -69.55 8.94 -1.79
C GLU A 21 -68.63 9.98 -1.14
N ASP A 22 -69.00 11.26 -1.21
CA ASP A 22 -68.21 12.34 -0.61
C ASP A 22 -68.21 12.23 0.92
N ARG A 23 -69.37 11.97 1.55
CA ARG A 23 -69.47 11.71 2.99
C ARG A 23 -68.68 10.47 3.40
N ARG A 24 -68.65 9.43 2.56
CA ARG A 24 -67.85 8.22 2.82
C ARG A 24 -66.35 8.56 2.84
N LYS A 25 -65.86 9.31 1.86
CA LYS A 25 -64.44 9.74 1.77
C LYS A 25 -64.05 10.62 2.95
N GLU A 26 -64.91 11.58 3.32
CA GLU A 26 -64.67 12.45 4.47
C GLU A 26 -64.57 11.63 5.76
N ARG A 27 -65.51 10.71 5.98
CA ARG A 27 -65.49 9.83 7.15
C ARG A 27 -64.27 8.91 7.18
N GLU A 28 -63.85 8.39 6.04
CA GLU A 28 -62.64 7.58 5.91
C GLU A 28 -61.39 8.39 6.28
N TYR A 29 -61.30 9.63 5.79
CA TYR A 29 -60.18 10.52 6.11
C TYR A 29 -60.13 10.87 7.60
N ASP A 30 -61.26 11.17 8.22
CA ASP A 30 -61.35 11.41 9.67
C ASP A 30 -60.84 10.21 10.48
N LEU A 31 -61.25 9.00 10.09
CA LEU A 31 -60.79 7.77 10.73
C LEU A 31 -59.29 7.56 10.53
N PHE A 32 -58.76 7.83 9.34
CA PHE A 32 -57.33 7.75 9.05
C PHE A 32 -56.52 8.75 9.88
N VAL A 33 -56.96 10.00 9.98
CA VAL A 33 -56.33 11.02 10.83
C VAL A 33 -56.35 10.58 12.30
N GLY A 34 -57.48 10.04 12.78
CA GLY A 34 -57.58 9.50 14.13
C GLY A 34 -56.62 8.33 14.40
N ILE A 35 -56.36 7.47 13.41
CA ILE A 35 -55.33 6.43 13.51
C ILE A 35 -53.93 7.05 13.60
N ARG A 36 -53.63 8.03 12.75
CA ARG A 36 -52.33 8.73 12.73
C ARG A 36 -52.04 9.40 14.07
N GLU A 37 -53.02 10.06 14.67
CA GLU A 37 -52.88 10.70 15.99
C GLU A 37 -52.60 9.68 17.10
N LYS A 38 -53.28 8.53 17.08
CA LYS A 38 -53.00 7.43 18.02
C LYS A 38 -51.58 6.87 17.84
N ILE A 39 -51.12 6.70 16.61
CA ILE A 39 -49.74 6.24 16.33
C ILE A 39 -48.73 7.28 16.78
N LEU A 40 -49.02 8.57 16.58
CA LEU A 40 -48.14 9.68 16.98
C LEU A 40 -47.87 9.67 18.50
N GLN A 41 -48.87 9.33 19.31
CA GLN A 41 -48.71 9.18 20.77
C GLN A 41 -47.74 8.04 21.15
N GLU A 42 -47.61 7.02 20.29
CA GLU A 42 -46.75 5.86 20.49
C GLU A 42 -45.40 5.95 19.77
N ILE A 43 -45.12 7.06 19.06
CA ILE A 43 -43.94 7.16 18.17
C ILE A 43 -42.63 6.92 18.92
N ALA A 44 -42.52 7.42 20.15
CA ALA A 44 -41.33 7.24 20.99
C ALA A 44 -41.13 5.78 21.41
N ARG A 45 -42.21 5.00 21.56
CA ARG A 45 -42.13 3.55 21.84
C ARG A 45 -41.70 2.78 20.60
N ILE A 46 -42.26 3.14 19.44
CA ILE A 46 -41.93 2.53 18.15
C ILE A 46 -40.46 2.76 17.80
N GLN A 47 -39.96 4.00 17.91
CA GLN A 47 -38.56 4.34 17.63
C GLN A 47 -37.59 3.62 18.56
N ARG A 48 -37.89 3.53 19.87
CA ARG A 48 -37.09 2.76 20.82
C ARG A 48 -37.02 1.28 20.45
N THR A 49 -38.17 0.69 20.08
CA THR A 49 -38.24 -0.70 19.64
C THR A 49 -37.42 -0.93 18.37
N ALA A 50 -37.54 -0.04 17.38
CA ALA A 50 -36.76 -0.10 16.16
C ALA A 50 -35.25 0.00 16.41
N SER A 51 -34.81 0.86 17.33
CA SER A 51 -33.39 0.97 17.73
C SER A 51 -32.85 -0.30 18.38
N HIS A 52 -33.65 -0.95 19.24
CA HIS A 52 -33.25 -2.24 19.84
C HIS A 52 -33.18 -3.36 18.80
N ILE A 53 -34.15 -3.43 17.88
CA ILE A 53 -34.13 -4.40 16.77
C ILE A 53 -32.92 -4.17 15.87
N ALA A 54 -32.60 -2.92 15.53
CA ALA A 54 -31.42 -2.60 14.73
C ALA A 54 -30.11 -3.01 15.40
N SER A 55 -30.01 -2.85 16.72
CA SER A 55 -28.83 -3.29 17.49
C SER A 55 -28.71 -4.82 17.51
N LEU A 56 -29.84 -5.53 17.67
CA LEU A 56 -29.88 -6.98 17.62
C LEU A 56 -29.50 -7.52 16.23
N ASP A 57 -30.04 -6.91 15.17
CA ASP A 57 -29.76 -7.27 13.77
C ASP A 57 -28.27 -7.08 13.43
N ALA A 58 -27.69 -5.94 13.83
CA ALA A 58 -26.25 -5.69 13.66
C ALA A 58 -25.39 -6.75 14.38
N CYS A 59 -25.67 -7.04 15.65
CA CYS A 59 -24.94 -8.06 16.41
C CYS A 59 -25.10 -9.46 15.82
N ALA A 60 -26.31 -9.83 15.40
CA ALA A 60 -26.59 -11.12 14.78
C ALA A 60 -25.86 -11.29 13.44
N SER A 61 -25.85 -10.25 12.61
CA SER A 61 -25.12 -10.22 11.35
C SER A 61 -23.61 -10.41 11.54
N LEU A 62 -23.02 -9.73 12.53
CA LEU A 62 -21.60 -9.90 12.87
C LEU A 62 -21.29 -11.31 13.39
N ALA A 63 -22.18 -11.88 14.21
CA ALA A 63 -22.02 -13.23 14.74
C ALA A 63 -22.12 -14.30 13.63
N GLU A 64 -23.07 -14.16 12.69
CA GLU A 64 -23.22 -15.06 11.54
C GLU A 64 -21.95 -15.08 10.68
N VAL A 65 -21.40 -13.89 10.38
CA VAL A 65 -20.13 -13.75 9.63
C VAL A 65 -18.98 -14.41 10.38
N ALA A 66 -18.91 -14.21 11.70
CA ALA A 66 -17.85 -14.75 12.53
C ALA A 66 -17.86 -16.28 12.57
N GLU A 67 -19.03 -16.88 12.77
CA GLU A 67 -19.21 -18.33 12.78
C GLU A 67 -18.91 -18.92 11.39
N ARG A 68 -19.52 -18.34 10.34
CA ARG A 68 -19.40 -18.86 8.98
C ARG A 68 -17.97 -18.84 8.45
N TYR A 69 -17.17 -17.85 8.85
CA TYR A 69 -15.81 -17.63 8.31
C TYR A 69 -14.70 -17.87 9.32
N ASN A 70 -15.05 -18.45 10.47
CA ASN A 70 -14.12 -18.80 11.54
C ASN A 70 -13.26 -17.59 11.97
N TYR A 71 -13.93 -16.51 12.35
CA TYR A 71 -13.27 -15.32 12.89
C TYR A 71 -13.08 -15.49 14.40
N CYS A 72 -11.99 -14.96 14.95
CA CYS A 72 -11.71 -15.00 16.38
C CYS A 72 -12.24 -13.74 17.09
N CYS A 73 -12.57 -13.86 18.37
CA CYS A 73 -12.86 -12.70 19.21
C CYS A 73 -11.54 -11.98 19.53
N PRO A 74 -11.34 -10.71 19.14
CA PRO A 74 -10.11 -10.00 19.44
C PRO A 74 -10.07 -9.55 20.90
N LEU A 75 -8.87 -9.53 21.50
CA LEU A 75 -8.63 -8.79 22.73
C LEU A 75 -8.37 -7.32 22.38
N VAL A 76 -9.25 -6.41 22.80
CA VAL A 76 -9.07 -4.97 22.59
C VAL A 76 -8.76 -4.28 23.92
N ASP A 77 -7.68 -3.51 23.97
CA ASP A 77 -7.25 -2.82 25.19
C ASP A 77 -6.61 -1.45 24.90
N GLY A 78 -6.23 -0.74 25.97
CA GLY A 78 -5.63 0.60 25.91
C GLY A 78 -4.10 0.61 25.75
N GLU A 79 -3.47 -0.56 25.56
CA GLU A 79 -2.04 -0.64 25.24
C GLU A 79 -1.80 -0.25 23.79
N ASP A 80 -0.53 -0.27 23.36
CA ASP A 80 -0.17 0.12 22.00
C ASP A 80 0.07 -1.09 21.08
N LYS A 81 -0.07 -2.33 21.56
CA LYS A 81 0.29 -3.53 20.79
C LYS A 81 -0.76 -3.88 19.72
N ILE A 82 -0.34 -4.09 18.48
CA ILE A 82 -1.13 -4.77 17.43
C ILE A 82 -0.46 -6.10 17.17
N ASP A 83 -1.09 -7.20 17.58
CA ASP A 83 -0.59 -8.56 17.38
C ASP A 83 -1.67 -9.40 16.73
N ILE A 84 -1.42 -9.84 15.49
CA ILE A 84 -2.37 -10.59 14.66
C ILE A 84 -1.67 -11.88 14.27
N LYS A 85 -2.28 -13.03 14.59
CA LYS A 85 -1.82 -14.36 14.16
C LYS A 85 -2.66 -14.88 13.01
N ASN A 86 -2.01 -15.27 11.92
CA ASN A 86 -2.65 -15.77 10.70
C ASN A 86 -3.82 -14.91 10.23
N GLY A 87 -3.64 -13.58 10.23
CA GLY A 87 -4.66 -12.66 9.75
C GLY A 87 -4.97 -12.88 8.28
N ARG A 88 -6.22 -12.64 7.90
CA ARG A 88 -6.74 -12.73 6.53
C ARG A 88 -7.47 -11.45 6.15
N HIS A 89 -7.46 -11.11 4.86
CA HIS A 89 -8.17 -9.93 4.40
C HIS A 89 -9.67 -10.24 4.25
N PRO A 90 -10.59 -9.57 4.99
CA PRO A 90 -11.99 -10.00 5.13
C PRO A 90 -12.78 -10.04 3.81
N VAL A 91 -12.39 -9.23 2.82
CA VAL A 91 -12.98 -9.24 1.48
C VAL A 91 -12.26 -10.20 0.52
N VAL A 92 -10.93 -10.15 0.45
CA VAL A 92 -10.16 -10.93 -0.54
C VAL A 92 -10.18 -12.42 -0.22
N GLU A 93 -10.29 -12.83 1.05
CA GLU A 93 -10.42 -14.25 1.42
C GLU A 93 -11.72 -14.89 0.89
N ARG A 94 -12.72 -14.07 0.56
CA ARG A 94 -14.01 -14.50 0.00
C ARG A 94 -14.00 -14.58 -1.52
N MET A 95 -12.96 -14.09 -2.17
CA MET A 95 -12.83 -14.18 -3.62
C MET A 95 -12.45 -15.61 -4.03
N PRO A 96 -12.89 -16.09 -5.21
CA PRO A 96 -12.48 -17.38 -5.74
C PRO A 96 -11.02 -17.32 -6.17
N LEU A 97 -10.11 -17.58 -5.23
CA LEU A 97 -8.67 -17.66 -5.46
C LEU A 97 -8.28 -19.13 -5.71
N PRO A 98 -7.57 -19.44 -6.81
CA PRO A 98 -7.20 -20.83 -7.14
C PRO A 98 -6.47 -21.57 -6.02
N ASP A 99 -5.59 -20.86 -5.31
CA ASP A 99 -4.74 -21.42 -4.24
C ASP A 99 -5.22 -21.03 -2.84
N GLY A 100 -6.42 -20.45 -2.71
CA GLY A 100 -6.91 -19.86 -1.48
C GLY A 100 -6.19 -18.56 -1.07
N PHE A 101 -6.51 -18.08 0.14
CA PHE A 101 -5.86 -16.91 0.74
C PHE A 101 -4.75 -17.36 1.69
N VAL A 102 -3.57 -16.73 1.60
CA VAL A 102 -2.42 -17.03 2.46
C VAL A 102 -2.44 -16.11 3.68
N PRO A 103 -2.64 -16.64 4.91
CA PRO A 103 -2.69 -15.82 6.11
C PRO A 103 -1.31 -15.31 6.54
N ASN A 104 -1.28 -14.13 7.13
CA ASN A 104 -0.05 -13.44 7.55
C ASN A 104 -0.15 -12.93 8.97
N ASP A 105 0.95 -13.06 9.70
CA ASP A 105 1.09 -12.47 11.02
C ASP A 105 1.41 -10.98 10.88
N ALA A 106 1.04 -10.18 11.88
CA ALA A 106 1.46 -8.80 11.99
C ALA A 106 1.72 -8.46 13.45
N TYR A 107 2.84 -7.79 13.71
CA TYR A 107 3.21 -7.36 15.05
C TYR A 107 3.72 -5.91 14.99
N LEU A 108 3.04 -5.00 15.69
CA LEU A 108 3.47 -3.63 15.91
C LEU A 108 3.34 -3.29 17.39
N ASP A 109 4.31 -2.54 17.91
CA ASP A 109 4.26 -1.91 19.23
C ASP A 109 4.95 -0.54 19.14
N LEU A 110 5.00 0.22 20.24
CA LEU A 110 5.74 1.47 20.27
C LEU A 110 7.18 1.32 20.74
N ASP A 111 7.64 0.08 20.95
CA ASP A 111 8.98 -0.23 21.43
C ASP A 111 9.86 -0.68 20.24
N GLY A 112 9.92 -1.99 19.99
CA GLY A 112 10.83 -2.61 19.02
C GLY A 112 10.28 -2.73 17.59
N ASN A 113 9.00 -2.46 17.35
CA ASN A 113 8.29 -2.76 16.10
C ASN A 113 7.34 -1.62 15.69
N ARG A 114 7.79 -0.38 15.87
CA ARG A 114 7.03 0.83 15.56
C ARG A 114 6.76 1.00 14.07
N ILE A 115 7.77 0.80 13.23
CA ILE A 115 7.62 0.93 11.77
C ILE A 115 8.02 -0.39 11.11
N LEU A 116 7.10 -0.96 10.33
CA LEU A 116 7.39 -2.10 9.48
C LEU A 116 7.61 -1.62 8.03
N VAL A 117 8.86 -1.68 7.56
CA VAL A 117 9.21 -1.38 6.17
C VAL A 117 9.03 -2.64 5.34
N ILE A 118 8.03 -2.62 4.46
CA ILE A 118 7.59 -3.78 3.68
C ILE A 118 8.05 -3.60 2.23
N THR A 119 8.97 -4.45 1.81
CA THR A 119 9.56 -4.45 0.46
C THR A 119 9.09 -5.64 -0.36
N GLY A 120 9.21 -5.52 -1.68
CA GLY A 120 8.88 -6.60 -2.61
C GLY A 120 8.29 -6.07 -3.92
N PRO A 121 8.12 -6.93 -4.93
CA PRO A 121 7.61 -6.50 -6.22
C PRO A 121 6.13 -6.07 -6.15
N ASN A 122 5.73 -5.23 -7.11
CA ASN A 122 4.34 -4.81 -7.25
C ASN A 122 3.54 -6.03 -7.73
N MET A 123 2.33 -6.24 -7.19
CA MET A 123 1.51 -7.46 -7.34
C MET A 123 1.82 -8.63 -6.39
N ALA A 124 2.84 -8.55 -5.54
CA ALA A 124 3.17 -9.64 -4.61
C ALA A 124 2.27 -9.71 -3.36
N GLY A 125 1.42 -8.70 -3.11
CA GLY A 125 0.47 -8.69 -1.99
C GLY A 125 0.76 -7.66 -0.89
N LYS A 126 1.73 -6.75 -1.06
CA LYS A 126 2.07 -5.69 -0.08
C LYS A 126 0.84 -4.87 0.33
N SER A 127 0.14 -4.30 -0.64
CA SER A 127 -1.06 -3.48 -0.41
C SER A 127 -2.20 -4.28 0.22
N THR A 128 -2.34 -5.57 -0.11
CA THR A 128 -3.33 -6.45 0.51
C THR A 128 -3.00 -6.68 1.98
N TYR A 129 -1.74 -6.93 2.31
CA TYR A 129 -1.28 -7.15 3.68
C TYR A 129 -1.48 -5.91 4.57
N ILE A 130 -1.08 -4.71 4.12
CA ILE A 130 -1.26 -3.49 4.93
C ILE A 130 -2.73 -3.12 5.11
N ARG A 131 -3.56 -3.29 4.06
CA ARG A 131 -5.01 -3.02 4.14
C ARG A 131 -5.71 -4.01 5.06
N GLN A 132 -5.29 -5.27 5.03
CA GLN A 132 -5.81 -6.30 5.92
C GLN A 132 -5.63 -5.89 7.39
N ILE A 133 -4.44 -5.45 7.79
CA ILE A 133 -4.18 -5.03 9.17
C ILE A 133 -5.11 -3.87 9.56
N ALA A 134 -5.26 -2.88 8.69
CA ALA A 134 -6.18 -1.75 8.89
C ALA A 134 -7.62 -2.22 9.12
N LEU A 135 -8.11 -3.12 8.27
CA LEU A 135 -9.46 -3.64 8.35
C LEU A 135 -9.70 -4.47 9.61
N ILE A 136 -8.70 -5.26 10.04
CA ILE A 136 -8.77 -6.02 11.29
C ILE A 136 -8.88 -5.07 12.49
N VAL A 137 -8.09 -3.99 12.53
CA VAL A 137 -8.18 -2.97 13.59
C VAL A 137 -9.56 -2.31 13.62
N ILE A 138 -10.11 -1.97 12.45
CA ILE A 138 -11.46 -1.39 12.35
C ILE A 138 -12.52 -2.36 12.86
N LEU A 139 -12.49 -3.62 12.41
CA LEU A 139 -13.44 -4.64 12.84
C LEU A 139 -13.38 -4.88 14.35
N ALA A 140 -12.17 -4.96 14.91
CA ALA A 140 -11.97 -5.13 16.35
C ALA A 140 -12.55 -3.96 17.15
N GLN A 141 -12.21 -2.71 16.78
CA GLN A 141 -12.71 -1.52 17.48
C GLN A 141 -14.21 -1.25 17.26
N MET A 142 -14.80 -1.79 16.19
CA MET A 142 -16.25 -1.79 15.96
C MET A 142 -16.99 -2.78 16.88
N GLY A 143 -16.28 -3.72 17.52
CA GLY A 143 -16.86 -4.77 18.35
C GLY A 143 -17.20 -6.06 17.59
N SER A 144 -16.63 -6.25 16.40
CA SER A 144 -16.75 -7.49 15.62
C SER A 144 -15.65 -8.48 15.97
N PHE A 145 -15.91 -9.76 15.70
CA PHE A 145 -14.87 -10.77 15.54
C PHE A 145 -14.05 -10.46 14.29
N VAL A 146 -12.81 -10.96 14.22
CA VAL A 146 -11.85 -10.61 13.17
C VAL A 146 -11.29 -11.84 12.43
N PRO A 147 -10.92 -11.70 11.14
CA PRO A 147 -10.40 -12.78 10.31
C PRO A 147 -8.95 -13.16 10.69
N ALA A 148 -8.76 -13.82 11.83
CA ALA A 148 -7.46 -14.26 12.34
C ALA A 148 -7.64 -15.50 13.23
N ASP A 149 -6.54 -16.15 13.61
CA ASP A 149 -6.57 -17.25 14.59
C ASP A 149 -6.57 -16.70 16.02
N GLU A 150 -5.75 -15.67 16.26
CA GLU A 150 -5.65 -14.95 17.53
C GLU A 150 -5.32 -13.48 17.22
N THR A 151 -5.86 -12.55 18.01
CA THR A 151 -5.60 -11.12 17.79
C THR A 151 -5.70 -10.32 19.09
N ARG A 152 -4.73 -9.43 19.31
CA ARG A 152 -4.72 -8.37 20.33
C ARG A 152 -4.55 -7.01 19.65
N ILE A 153 -5.48 -6.08 19.87
CA ILE A 153 -5.50 -4.76 19.26
C ILE A 153 -5.54 -3.68 20.35
N GLY A 154 -4.41 -3.03 20.55
CA GLY A 154 -4.30 -1.78 21.28
C GLY A 154 -4.96 -0.65 20.49
N ILE A 155 -5.86 0.10 21.12
CA ILE A 155 -6.72 1.09 20.45
C ILE A 155 -5.90 2.07 19.61
N ALA A 156 -6.30 2.23 18.34
CA ALA A 156 -5.89 3.31 17.47
C ALA A 156 -6.92 4.45 17.52
N ASP A 157 -6.46 5.67 17.79
CA ASP A 157 -7.32 6.86 17.80
C ASP A 157 -7.74 7.27 16.39
N ARG A 158 -6.84 7.09 15.41
CA ARG A 158 -7.04 7.37 14.00
C ARG A 158 -6.25 6.39 13.13
N ILE A 159 -6.80 6.06 11.97
CA ILE A 159 -6.10 5.32 10.92
C ILE A 159 -5.86 6.25 9.75
N PHE A 160 -4.60 6.48 9.43
CA PHE A 160 -4.17 7.30 8.31
C PHE A 160 -3.72 6.40 7.17
N THR A 161 -4.18 6.69 5.96
CA THR A 161 -3.83 5.91 4.77
C THR A 161 -3.37 6.81 3.66
N ARG A 162 -2.16 6.59 3.16
CA ARG A 162 -1.73 6.98 1.83
C ARG A 162 -1.63 5.71 1.01
N ILE A 163 -2.71 5.34 0.35
CA ILE A 163 -2.80 4.16 -0.51
C ILE A 163 -3.20 4.69 -1.88
N GLY A 164 -2.32 4.52 -2.87
CA GLY A 164 -2.41 5.18 -4.18
C GLY A 164 -3.84 5.30 -4.72
N ALA A 165 -4.23 6.52 -5.06
CA ALA A 165 -5.52 6.80 -5.67
C ALA A 165 -5.53 6.24 -7.10
N SER A 166 -6.57 5.49 -7.46
CA SER A 166 -7.00 5.41 -8.85
C SER A 166 -7.32 6.84 -9.30
N ASP A 167 -6.60 7.29 -10.34
CA ASP A 167 -6.52 8.68 -10.80
C ASP A 167 -7.82 9.48 -10.65
N SER A 168 -7.78 10.49 -9.78
CA SER A 168 -8.75 11.59 -9.83
C SER A 168 -8.18 12.69 -10.73
N LEU A 169 -8.17 12.41 -12.04
CA LEU A 169 -7.89 13.39 -13.11
C LEU A 169 -8.90 14.55 -13.14
N SER A 170 -9.98 14.47 -12.35
CA SER A 170 -11.10 15.41 -12.35
C SER A 170 -10.84 16.75 -11.65
N ARG A 171 -9.71 16.94 -10.94
CA ARG A 171 -9.43 18.18 -10.16
C ARG A 171 -8.28 19.05 -10.66
N GLY A 172 -7.63 18.71 -11.78
CA GLY A 172 -6.55 19.53 -12.36
C GLY A 172 -5.30 19.69 -11.48
N GLN A 173 -5.16 18.90 -10.42
CA GLN A 173 -3.97 18.86 -9.57
C GLN A 173 -3.05 17.71 -10.02
N SER A 174 -1.73 17.93 -9.99
CA SER A 174 -0.74 16.86 -10.21
C SER A 174 -0.96 15.74 -9.19
N THR A 175 -0.90 14.48 -9.65
CA THR A 175 -1.03 13.29 -8.79
C THR A 175 -0.02 13.31 -7.65
N PHE A 176 1.18 13.81 -7.90
CA PHE A 176 2.22 13.99 -6.89
C PHE A 176 1.87 15.09 -5.86
N MET A 177 1.21 16.17 -6.28
CA MET A 177 0.78 17.21 -5.34
C MET A 177 -0.32 16.70 -4.40
N VAL A 178 -1.27 15.91 -4.93
CA VAL A 178 -2.30 15.26 -4.11
C VAL A 178 -1.65 14.30 -3.10
N GLU A 179 -0.69 13.50 -3.56
CA GLU A 179 0.11 12.62 -2.70
C GLU A 179 0.82 13.38 -1.57
N MET A 180 1.49 14.50 -1.87
CA MET A 180 2.18 15.30 -0.87
C MET A 180 1.22 15.97 0.12
N ASN A 181 0.03 16.40 -0.34
CA ASN A 181 -1.00 16.93 0.56
C ASN A 181 -1.54 15.85 1.52
N GLU A 182 -1.69 14.62 1.05
CA GLU A 182 -2.06 13.49 1.90
C GLU A 182 -0.98 13.22 2.95
N VAL A 183 0.29 13.11 2.54
CA VAL A 183 1.42 12.94 3.48
C VAL A 183 1.47 14.08 4.50
N ALA A 184 1.36 15.33 4.05
CA ALA A 184 1.35 16.49 4.94
C ALA A 184 0.18 16.46 5.95
N SER A 185 -1.01 16.04 5.51
CA SER A 185 -2.17 15.86 6.39
C SER A 185 -1.94 14.78 7.45
N ILE A 186 -1.31 13.67 7.07
CA ILE A 186 -0.93 12.59 8.00
C ILE A 186 0.04 13.14 9.05
N LEU A 187 1.15 13.75 8.61
CA LEU A 187 2.19 14.24 9.51
C LEU A 187 1.68 15.33 10.48
N LYS A 188 0.71 16.13 10.05
CA LYS A 188 0.13 17.21 10.88
C LYS A 188 -0.86 16.72 11.94
N ASN A 189 -1.58 15.63 11.66
CA ASN A 189 -2.75 15.23 12.47
C ASN A 189 -2.58 13.88 13.19
N ALA A 190 -1.56 13.11 12.83
CA ALA A 190 -1.26 11.85 13.49
C ALA A 190 -0.77 12.08 14.92
N THR A 191 -1.17 11.18 15.81
CA THR A 191 -0.72 11.14 17.19
C THR A 191 0.06 9.85 17.43
N ARG A 192 0.75 9.74 18.57
CA ARG A 192 1.43 8.52 19.00
C ARG A 192 0.53 7.26 18.99
N ARG A 193 -0.77 7.41 19.23
CA ARG A 193 -1.73 6.28 19.23
C ARG A 193 -2.27 5.95 17.84
N SER A 194 -1.96 6.75 16.83
CA SER A 194 -2.47 6.51 15.48
C SER A 194 -1.83 5.29 14.81
N LEU A 195 -2.54 4.70 13.86
CA LEU A 195 -2.00 3.71 12.92
C LEU A 195 -1.82 4.38 11.57
N ILE A 196 -0.59 4.43 11.07
CA ILE A 196 -0.25 5.06 9.79
C ILE A 196 0.06 3.99 8.75
N ILE A 197 -0.49 4.13 7.56
CA ILE A 197 -0.29 3.21 6.44
C ILE A 197 0.16 4.01 5.24
N LEU A 198 1.39 3.77 4.80
CA LEU A 198 2.01 4.43 3.65
C LEU A 198 2.31 3.36 2.58
N ASP A 199 1.78 3.54 1.38
CA ASP A 199 1.97 2.64 0.24
C ASP A 199 2.56 3.43 -0.94
N GLU A 200 3.82 3.13 -1.27
CA GLU A 200 4.57 3.70 -2.40
C GLU A 200 4.71 5.24 -2.39
N VAL A 201 4.96 5.85 -1.22
CA VAL A 201 5.23 7.28 -1.11
C VAL A 201 6.44 7.68 -1.96
N GLY A 202 6.32 8.79 -2.69
CA GLY A 202 7.38 9.37 -3.49
C GLY A 202 7.51 8.78 -4.90
N ARG A 203 6.52 7.99 -5.38
CA ARG A 203 6.59 7.37 -6.71
C ARG A 203 6.33 8.33 -7.88
N GLY A 204 5.63 9.45 -7.63
CA GLY A 204 5.24 10.41 -8.66
C GLY A 204 6.31 11.45 -9.06
N THR A 205 7.55 11.31 -8.61
CA THR A 205 8.65 12.27 -8.82
C THR A 205 9.96 11.57 -9.20
N SER A 206 11.07 12.33 -9.32
CA SER A 206 12.40 11.78 -9.56
C SER A 206 12.76 10.74 -8.48
N THR A 207 13.49 9.68 -8.87
CA THR A 207 13.80 8.57 -7.95
C THR A 207 14.51 9.02 -6.68
N PHE A 208 15.45 9.98 -6.80
CA PHE A 208 16.20 10.49 -5.67
C PHE A 208 15.36 11.42 -4.78
N ASP A 209 14.53 12.28 -5.37
CA ASP A 209 13.63 13.14 -4.58
C ASP A 209 12.58 12.29 -3.85
N GLY A 210 12.01 11.30 -4.55
CA GLY A 210 11.01 10.38 -4.02
C GLY A 210 11.54 9.56 -2.85
N LEU A 211 12.74 8.98 -3.00
CA LEU A 211 13.44 8.29 -1.93
C LEU A 211 13.72 9.23 -0.75
N SER A 212 14.24 10.43 -1.00
CA SER A 212 14.58 11.40 0.04
C SER A 212 13.37 11.82 0.87
N ILE A 213 12.24 12.08 0.20
CA ILE A 213 10.97 12.42 0.86
C ILE A 213 10.45 11.23 1.67
N ALA A 214 10.44 10.03 1.09
CA ALA A 214 9.98 8.83 1.78
C ALA A 214 10.82 8.53 3.03
N TRP A 215 12.14 8.71 2.93
CA TRP A 215 13.09 8.54 4.04
C TRP A 215 12.83 9.55 5.15
N ALA A 216 12.82 10.84 4.83
CA ALA A 216 12.56 11.89 5.81
C ALA A 216 11.18 11.73 6.47
N THR A 217 10.18 11.29 5.71
CA THR A 217 8.83 11.00 6.23
C THR A 217 8.87 9.84 7.23
N ALA A 218 9.56 8.75 6.91
CA ALA A 218 9.70 7.62 7.82
C ALA A 218 10.43 8.02 9.12
N GLU A 219 11.50 8.82 9.02
CA GLU A 219 12.22 9.33 10.20
C GLU A 219 11.36 10.25 11.07
N TYR A 220 10.58 11.15 10.44
CA TYR A 220 9.70 12.06 11.16
C TYR A 220 8.59 11.31 11.92
N ILE A 221 8.02 10.26 11.31
CA ILE A 221 7.01 9.43 11.95
C ILE A 221 7.63 8.57 13.07
N HIS A 222 8.85 8.08 12.85
CA HIS A 222 9.57 7.26 13.80
C HIS A 222 9.90 8.02 15.09
N ASP A 223 10.36 9.26 14.97
CA ASP A 223 10.83 10.04 16.12
C ASP A 223 9.69 10.35 17.09
N GLU A 224 9.84 9.92 18.35
CA GLU A 224 8.86 10.15 19.42
C GLU A 224 8.69 11.62 19.78
N LYS A 225 9.71 12.45 19.52
CA LYS A 225 9.60 13.90 19.71
C LYS A 225 8.67 14.55 18.69
N HIS A 226 8.41 13.86 17.58
CA HIS A 226 7.53 14.32 16.52
C HIS A 226 6.18 13.59 16.60
N ILE A 227 6.16 12.29 16.27
CA ILE A 227 4.92 11.49 16.24
C ILE A 227 5.08 10.21 17.05
N GLY A 228 6.04 9.35 16.68
CA GLY A 228 6.27 8.06 17.32
C GLY A 228 5.09 7.09 17.19
N ALA A 229 4.46 6.99 16.02
CA ALA A 229 3.26 6.16 15.80
C ALA A 229 3.53 4.82 15.12
N ARG A 230 2.62 3.87 15.33
CA ARG A 230 2.61 2.56 14.66
C ARG A 230 2.42 2.74 13.17
N THR A 231 3.33 2.21 12.37
CA THR A 231 3.38 2.50 10.94
C THR A 231 3.68 1.27 10.09
N LEU A 232 2.90 1.10 9.04
CA LEU A 232 3.15 0.15 7.96
C LEU A 232 3.62 0.94 6.74
N PHE A 233 4.86 0.73 6.32
CA PHE A 233 5.47 1.44 5.20
C PHE A 233 5.77 0.46 4.07
N ALA A 234 4.85 0.30 3.12
CA ALA A 234 5.08 -0.45 1.90
C ALA A 234 5.82 0.41 0.86
N THR A 235 6.95 -0.08 0.36
CA THR A 235 7.80 0.68 -0.56
C THR A 235 8.42 -0.18 -1.65
N HIS A 236 8.81 0.47 -2.75
CA HIS A 236 9.64 -0.09 -3.82
C HIS A 236 11.10 0.36 -3.71
N TYR A 237 11.41 1.30 -2.81
CA TYR A 237 12.76 1.76 -2.54
C TYR A 237 13.45 0.82 -1.56
N HIS A 238 14.33 -0.05 -2.06
CA HIS A 238 15.09 -0.96 -1.19
C HIS A 238 16.04 -0.21 -0.26
N GLN A 239 16.49 0.99 -0.63
CA GLN A 239 17.35 1.82 0.23
C GLN A 239 16.69 2.12 1.58
N LEU A 240 15.35 2.22 1.65
CA LEU A 240 14.64 2.43 2.93
C LEU A 240 14.84 1.28 3.92
N THR A 241 15.30 0.10 3.49
CA THR A 241 15.63 -0.97 4.44
C THR A 241 16.79 -0.59 5.35
N ASP A 242 17.63 0.36 4.94
CA ASP A 242 18.78 0.78 5.71
C ASP A 242 18.39 1.58 6.96
N LEU A 243 17.16 2.12 7.01
CA LEU A 243 16.61 2.74 8.21
C LEU A 243 16.57 1.77 9.40
N ALA A 244 16.32 0.48 9.17
CA ALA A 244 16.32 -0.51 10.24
C ALA A 244 17.69 -0.74 10.88
N PHE A 245 18.79 -0.38 10.20
CA PHE A 245 20.14 -0.45 10.79
C PHE A 245 20.48 0.76 11.64
N THR A 246 19.79 1.89 11.44
CA THR A 246 20.11 3.18 12.07
C THR A 246 19.08 3.62 13.11
N LYS A 247 17.87 3.07 13.07
CA LYS A 247 16.76 3.44 13.95
C LYS A 247 16.17 2.21 14.62
N GLU A 248 16.28 2.13 15.95
CA GLU A 248 15.60 1.12 16.75
C GLU A 248 14.08 1.23 16.58
N GLY A 249 13.35 0.11 16.59
CA GLY A 249 11.91 0.14 16.37
C GLY A 249 11.48 0.08 14.90
N ILE A 250 12.41 0.16 13.95
CA ILE A 250 12.15 -0.07 12.52
C ILE A 250 12.54 -1.51 12.16
N LYS A 251 11.62 -2.24 11.52
CA LYS A 251 11.81 -3.63 11.11
C LYS A 251 11.54 -3.79 9.63
N ASN A 252 12.44 -4.52 8.97
CA ASN A 252 12.28 -4.85 7.55
C ASN A 252 11.48 -6.13 7.39
N TYR A 253 10.56 -6.10 6.44
CA TYR A 253 9.79 -7.25 6.00
C TYR A 253 9.83 -7.33 4.48
N ASN A 254 9.75 -8.55 3.96
CA ASN A 254 9.63 -8.80 2.54
C ASN A 254 8.57 -9.86 2.26
N ILE A 255 8.14 -9.93 1.01
CA ILE A 255 7.28 -11.03 0.56
C ILE A 255 8.16 -12.18 0.10
N ALA A 256 7.89 -13.38 0.63
CA ALA A 256 8.58 -14.59 0.26
C ALA A 256 8.37 -14.91 -1.23
N VAL A 257 9.51 -15.07 -1.92
CA VAL A 257 9.58 -15.40 -3.34
C VAL A 257 10.30 -16.75 -3.46
N LYS A 258 9.70 -17.69 -4.19
CA LYS A 258 10.33 -18.97 -4.52
C LYS A 258 10.73 -19.00 -5.99
N GLU A 259 12.00 -19.23 -6.26
CA GLU A 259 12.53 -19.44 -7.61
C GLU A 259 12.48 -20.93 -7.94
N TRP A 260 11.85 -21.29 -9.07
CA TRP A 260 11.86 -22.65 -9.61
C TRP A 260 12.34 -22.60 -11.06
N GLY A 261 13.63 -22.89 -11.25
CA GLY A 261 14.28 -22.76 -12.55
C GLY A 261 14.21 -21.30 -13.04
N ASP A 262 13.56 -21.08 -14.18
CA ASP A 262 13.36 -19.77 -14.78
C ASP A 262 12.07 -19.04 -14.33
N ARG A 263 11.27 -19.65 -13.45
CA ARG A 263 9.99 -19.13 -12.97
C ARG A 263 10.09 -18.64 -11.52
N ILE A 264 9.34 -17.60 -11.21
CA ILE A 264 9.18 -17.06 -9.85
C ILE A 264 7.74 -17.26 -9.41
N ILE A 265 7.58 -17.74 -8.18
CA ILE A 265 6.29 -17.93 -7.53
C ILE A 265 6.25 -17.01 -6.30
N PHE A 266 5.26 -16.12 -6.26
CA PHE A 266 5.01 -15.29 -5.09
C PHE A 266 4.18 -16.08 -4.09
N LEU A 267 4.78 -16.38 -2.93
CA LEU A 267 4.11 -17.17 -1.89
C LEU A 267 3.08 -16.35 -1.11
N ARG A 268 3.05 -15.02 -1.28
CA ARG A 268 2.18 -14.07 -0.56
C ARG A 268 2.32 -14.15 0.98
N LYS A 269 3.40 -14.79 1.46
CA LYS A 269 3.78 -14.83 2.88
C LYS A 269 4.77 -13.72 3.17
N ILE A 270 4.51 -12.95 4.21
CA ILE A 270 5.38 -11.90 4.73
C ILE A 270 6.42 -12.52 5.66
N MET A 271 7.69 -12.19 5.45
CA MET A 271 8.83 -12.69 6.21
C MET A 271 9.68 -11.52 6.72
N GLU A 272 10.21 -11.62 7.94
CA GLU A 272 11.15 -10.62 8.45
C GLU A 272 12.45 -10.66 7.63
N GLY A 273 13.02 -9.48 7.36
CA GLY A 273 14.22 -9.27 6.58
C GLY A 273 14.03 -8.32 5.39
N GLY A 274 15.10 -7.61 5.03
CA GLY A 274 15.16 -6.85 3.78
C GLY A 274 15.46 -7.75 2.58
N THR A 275 15.12 -7.30 1.37
CA THR A 275 15.59 -7.91 0.12
C THR A 275 16.21 -6.86 -0.78
N ASN A 276 17.42 -7.11 -1.27
CA ASN A 276 18.09 -6.24 -2.24
C ASN A 276 17.75 -6.63 -3.70
N ARG A 277 16.91 -7.65 -3.90
CA ARG A 277 16.59 -8.17 -5.23
C ARG A 277 15.31 -7.53 -5.77
N SER A 278 15.44 -6.86 -6.92
CA SER A 278 14.33 -6.39 -7.73
C SER A 278 13.91 -7.46 -8.73
N TYR A 279 12.66 -7.93 -8.63
CA TYR A 279 12.12 -8.97 -9.52
C TYR A 279 11.40 -8.40 -10.76
N GLY A 280 11.61 -7.11 -11.10
CA GLY A 280 10.85 -6.42 -12.16
C GLY A 280 10.99 -7.08 -13.54
N ILE A 281 12.20 -7.47 -13.93
CA ILE A 281 12.45 -8.16 -15.21
C ILE A 281 11.76 -9.53 -15.23
N GLN A 282 11.74 -10.22 -14.09
CA GLN A 282 11.14 -11.53 -13.97
C GLN A 282 9.61 -11.44 -13.97
N VAL A 283 9.01 -10.40 -13.40
CA VAL A 283 7.58 -10.10 -13.52
C VAL A 283 7.23 -9.79 -14.98
N ALA A 284 8.05 -9.02 -15.70
CA ALA A 284 7.86 -8.75 -17.12
C ALA A 284 7.85 -10.04 -17.96
N ARG A 285 8.73 -11.00 -17.64
CA ARG A 285 8.73 -12.32 -18.28
C ARG A 285 7.42 -13.08 -18.02
N ILE A 286 6.92 -13.08 -16.79
CA ILE A 286 5.63 -13.72 -16.44
C ILE A 286 4.48 -13.07 -17.21
N ALA A 287 4.52 -11.75 -17.42
CA ALA A 287 3.55 -11.01 -18.22
C ALA A 287 3.64 -11.30 -19.73
N GLY A 288 4.59 -12.13 -20.18
CA GLY A 288 4.73 -12.51 -21.58
C GLY A 288 5.55 -11.54 -22.43
N VAL A 289 6.37 -10.68 -21.82
CA VAL A 289 7.27 -9.80 -22.57
C VAL A 289 8.28 -10.64 -23.37
N PRO A 290 8.53 -10.32 -24.66
CA PRO A 290 9.39 -11.11 -25.53
C PRO A 290 10.78 -11.40 -24.95
N VAL A 291 11.29 -12.61 -25.18
CA VAL A 291 12.56 -13.09 -24.61
C VAL A 291 13.74 -12.18 -24.98
N GLU A 292 13.75 -11.62 -26.19
CA GLU A 292 14.77 -10.67 -26.65
C GLU A 292 14.78 -9.38 -25.83
N VAL A 293 13.60 -8.85 -25.47
CA VAL A 293 13.46 -7.67 -24.62
C VAL A 293 13.92 -7.98 -23.20
N ILE A 294 13.57 -9.16 -22.67
CA ILE A 294 14.02 -9.61 -21.35
C ILE A 294 15.55 -9.76 -21.31
N ALA A 295 16.16 -10.33 -22.36
CA ALA A 295 17.60 -10.47 -22.47
C ALA A 295 18.30 -9.10 -22.48
N ARG A 296 17.78 -8.15 -23.29
CA ARG A 296 18.30 -6.79 -23.33
C ARG A 296 18.12 -6.04 -22.02
N ALA A 297 16.97 -6.19 -21.35
CA ALA A 297 16.72 -5.56 -20.06
C ALA A 297 17.69 -6.07 -18.98
N ARG A 298 18.05 -7.36 -18.98
CA ARG A 298 19.07 -7.91 -18.07
C ARG A 298 20.45 -7.32 -18.33
N GLU A 299 20.82 -7.17 -19.61
CA GLU A 299 22.10 -6.54 -19.98
C GLU A 299 22.15 -5.09 -19.50
N ILE A 300 21.07 -4.31 -19.73
CA ILE A 300 20.99 -2.92 -19.27
C ILE A 300 21.06 -2.84 -17.74
N LEU A 301 20.32 -3.68 -17.02
CA LEU A 301 20.34 -3.69 -15.56
C LEU A 301 21.74 -4.00 -15.02
N ASN A 302 22.41 -5.03 -15.57
CA ASN A 302 23.78 -5.36 -15.18
C ASN A 302 24.75 -4.20 -15.43
N ASN A 303 24.56 -3.41 -16.49
CA ASN A 303 25.41 -2.25 -16.77
C ASN A 303 25.12 -1.08 -15.82
N LEU A 304 23.85 -0.87 -15.46
CA LEU A 304 23.44 0.13 -14.47
C LEU A 304 23.95 -0.21 -13.07
N GLU A 305 23.86 -1.47 -12.66
CA GLU A 305 24.36 -1.96 -11.36
C GLU A 305 25.89 -1.89 -11.26
N LYS A 306 26.61 -1.99 -12.38
CA LYS A 306 28.07 -1.83 -12.43
C LYS A 306 28.55 -0.38 -12.41
N GLY A 307 27.64 0.60 -12.34
CA GLY A 307 28.01 2.00 -12.15
C GLY A 307 28.58 2.71 -13.39
N GLU A 308 28.26 2.26 -14.61
CA GLU A 308 28.60 3.02 -15.84
C GLU A 308 27.63 4.20 -16.06
N PHE A 309 27.62 5.13 -15.13
CA PHE A 309 27.03 6.46 -15.30
C PHE A 309 28.12 7.44 -15.73
N ASP A 310 27.88 8.22 -16.78
CA ASP A 310 28.75 9.35 -17.13
C ASP A 310 28.64 10.48 -16.06
N GLU A 311 29.51 11.49 -16.10
CA GLU A 311 29.55 12.65 -15.16
C GLU A 311 28.22 13.43 -15.02
N VAL A 312 27.21 13.11 -15.84
CA VAL A 312 25.87 13.72 -15.85
C VAL A 312 24.76 12.71 -15.43
N GLY A 313 25.11 11.55 -14.89
CA GLY A 313 24.15 10.58 -14.34
C GLY A 313 23.30 9.83 -15.38
N MET A 314 23.69 9.85 -16.66
CA MET A 314 23.04 9.07 -17.71
C MET A 314 23.79 7.74 -17.98
N PRO A 315 23.07 6.64 -18.28
CA PRO A 315 23.71 5.41 -18.72
C PRO A 315 24.41 5.61 -20.08
N LYS A 316 25.68 5.19 -20.19
CA LYS A 316 26.53 5.25 -21.40
C LYS A 316 25.93 4.63 -22.69
N ILE A 317 24.80 3.95 -22.57
CA ILE A 317 24.08 3.24 -23.63
C ILE A 317 23.37 4.20 -24.62
N ALA A 318 23.25 5.49 -24.30
CA ALA A 318 22.59 6.47 -25.18
C ALA A 318 23.34 6.80 -26.49
N ARG A 319 24.56 6.27 -26.71
CA ARG A 319 25.26 6.40 -28.01
C ARG A 319 25.11 5.12 -28.82
N GLY A 320 24.34 5.24 -29.90
CA GLY A 320 24.01 4.16 -30.82
C GLY A 320 25.22 3.36 -31.33
N ARG A 321 24.95 2.10 -31.65
CA ARG A 321 25.83 1.11 -32.26
C ARG A 321 26.88 1.71 -33.19
N LYS A 322 28.15 1.60 -32.80
CA LYS A 322 29.22 1.18 -33.70
C LYS A 322 29.99 0.04 -33.02
N SER A 323 30.16 -1.03 -33.80
CA SER A 323 31.06 -2.16 -33.55
C SER A 323 32.43 -1.67 -33.07
N VAL A 324 33.20 -2.40 -32.24
CA VAL A 324 34.08 -3.56 -32.52
C VAL A 324 34.77 -3.92 -31.15
N PRO A 325 35.51 -5.03 -30.97
CA PRO A 325 35.14 -6.43 -30.80
C PRO A 325 35.34 -6.95 -29.34
N LYS A 326 35.05 -8.24 -29.14
CA LYS A 326 35.36 -9.03 -27.94
C LYS A 326 36.82 -8.87 -27.50
N ASP A 327 37.05 -8.53 -26.23
CA ASP A 327 38.06 -9.22 -25.44
C ASP A 327 37.77 -9.22 -23.94
N LYS A 328 37.89 -10.43 -23.40
CA LYS A 328 38.08 -10.89 -22.01
C LYS A 328 37.44 -10.12 -20.86
N ALA A 329 36.47 -10.81 -20.26
CA ALA A 329 36.19 -10.73 -18.83
C ALA A 329 37.42 -11.08 -17.99
N GLN A 330 37.78 -10.20 -17.05
CA GLN A 330 38.20 -10.58 -15.69
C GLN A 330 38.02 -9.38 -14.75
N LEU A 331 37.29 -9.60 -13.65
CA LEU A 331 36.95 -8.64 -12.58
C LEU A 331 38.08 -8.49 -11.56
N SER A 332 38.16 -7.31 -10.90
CA SER A 332 38.17 -7.10 -9.42
C SER A 332 38.57 -5.64 -9.10
N LEU A 333 37.74 -4.72 -8.59
CA LEU A 333 37.28 -4.54 -7.19
C LEU A 333 38.36 -4.44 -6.08
N PHE A 334 39.61 -4.27 -6.48
CA PHE A 334 40.67 -3.65 -5.68
C PHE A 334 41.30 -2.54 -6.55
N MET A 335 41.80 -1.44 -5.99
CA MET A 335 42.54 -0.44 -6.78
C MET A 335 43.64 -1.16 -7.58
N ASP A 336 43.51 -1.21 -8.90
CA ASP A 336 44.44 -1.91 -9.76
C ASP A 336 45.76 -1.10 -9.73
N GLU A 337 46.92 -1.72 -9.49
CA GLU A 337 48.22 -1.00 -9.45
C GLU A 337 48.52 -0.27 -10.77
N LYS A 338 47.82 -0.69 -11.84
CA LYS A 338 47.74 -0.01 -13.14
C LYS A 338 47.14 1.39 -13.05
N ASP A 339 46.10 1.61 -12.25
CA ASP A 339 45.46 2.93 -12.10
C ASP A 339 46.35 3.92 -11.31
N LEU A 340 47.16 3.42 -10.36
CA LEU A 340 48.17 4.21 -9.67
C LEU A 340 49.26 4.68 -10.63
N ILE A 341 49.75 3.79 -11.52
CA ILE A 341 50.75 4.13 -12.54
C ILE A 341 50.18 5.13 -13.55
N VAL A 342 48.91 4.97 -13.96
CA VAL A 342 48.24 5.91 -14.87
C VAL A 342 48.10 7.30 -14.25
N ASN A 343 47.83 7.41 -12.95
CA ASN A 343 47.79 8.69 -12.26
C ASN A 343 49.19 9.30 -12.08
N GLU A 344 50.22 8.50 -11.77
CA GLU A 344 51.61 8.97 -11.73
C GLU A 344 52.09 9.48 -13.10
N LEU A 345 51.67 8.83 -14.20
CA LEU A 345 51.95 9.25 -15.57
C LEU A 345 51.34 10.61 -15.92
N LYS A 346 50.12 10.88 -15.45
CA LYS A 346 49.41 12.15 -15.73
C LYS A 346 50.07 13.37 -15.07
N ILE A 347 50.78 13.16 -13.96
CA ILE A 347 51.38 14.23 -13.14
C ILE A 347 52.89 14.35 -13.45
N LEU A 348 53.44 13.52 -14.33
CA LEU A 348 54.86 13.52 -14.66
C LEU A 348 55.22 14.71 -15.57
N ASP A 349 56.19 15.52 -15.14
CA ASP A 349 56.80 16.54 -15.99
C ASP A 349 57.95 15.96 -16.81
N ILE A 350 57.64 15.58 -18.04
CA ILE A 350 58.57 14.94 -18.99
C ILE A 350 59.64 15.94 -19.48
N LEU A 351 59.36 17.25 -19.46
CA LEU A 351 60.25 18.25 -20.05
C LEU A 351 61.44 18.61 -19.15
N ASN A 352 61.30 18.39 -17.83
CA ASN A 352 62.32 18.72 -16.84
C ASN A 352 63.00 17.49 -16.21
N MET A 353 62.69 16.28 -16.67
CA MET A 353 63.31 15.07 -16.12
C MET A 353 64.61 14.71 -16.84
N THR A 354 65.59 14.21 -16.09
CA THR A 354 66.80 13.68 -16.73
C THR A 354 66.52 12.30 -17.35
N PRO A 355 67.23 11.90 -18.42
CA PRO A 355 67.04 10.59 -19.05
C PRO A 355 67.21 9.41 -18.08
N MET A 356 68.04 9.58 -17.03
CA MET A 356 68.26 8.58 -15.99
C MET A 356 67.04 8.44 -15.07
N ASP A 357 66.41 9.55 -14.68
CA ASP A 357 65.19 9.53 -13.84
C ASP A 357 64.02 8.87 -14.58
N ALA A 358 63.96 9.04 -15.91
CA ALA A 358 62.94 8.41 -16.75
C ALA A 358 63.08 6.90 -16.76
N LEU A 359 64.30 6.40 -16.94
CA LEU A 359 64.60 4.97 -16.90
C LEU A 359 64.35 4.37 -15.52
N GLN A 360 64.69 5.08 -14.44
CA GLN A 360 64.40 4.62 -13.08
C GLN A 360 62.90 4.54 -12.78
N LYS A 361 62.11 5.54 -13.18
CA LYS A 361 60.65 5.50 -13.01
C LYS A 361 59.99 4.40 -13.85
N LEU A 362 60.44 4.18 -15.09
CA LEU A 362 59.97 3.09 -15.92
C LEU A 362 60.32 1.71 -15.33
N SER A 363 61.50 1.56 -14.72
CA SER A 363 61.87 0.35 -13.99
C SER A 363 60.97 0.14 -12.78
N ALA A 364 60.72 1.18 -11.99
CA ALA A 364 59.84 1.10 -10.82
C ALA A 364 58.38 0.77 -11.19
N TRP A 365 57.86 1.30 -12.30
CA TRP A 365 56.53 0.92 -12.80
C TRP A 365 56.48 -0.52 -13.30
N LYS A 366 57.57 -1.00 -13.91
CA LYS A 366 57.68 -2.39 -14.34
C LYS A 366 57.68 -3.34 -13.14
N ASP A 367 58.40 -3.00 -12.08
CA ASP A 367 58.44 -3.81 -10.85
C ASP A 367 57.10 -3.80 -10.10
N LYS A 368 56.31 -2.72 -10.20
CA LYS A 368 54.92 -2.63 -9.68
C LYS A 368 53.88 -3.34 -10.56
N LEU A 369 54.25 -3.88 -11.73
CA LEU A 369 53.34 -4.56 -12.66
C LEU A 369 53.58 -6.08 -12.75
N VAL A 370 54.64 -6.59 -12.09
CA VAL A 370 55.04 -8.00 -12.01
C VAL A 370 54.71 -8.51 -10.62
#